data_AF-A0A958ZAN1-F1
#
_entry.id   AF-A0A958ZAN1-F1
#
_cell.length_a   1.000
_cell.length_b   1.000
_cell.length_c   1.000
_cell.angle_alpha   90.00
_cell.angle_beta   90.00
_cell.angle_gamma   90.00
#
_symmetry.space_group_name_H-M   'P 1'
#
loop_
_entity.id
_entity.type
_entity.pdbx_description
1 polymer ?
#
loop_
_entity_poly.entity_id
_entity_poly.type
_entity_poly.pdbx_seq_one_letter_code
_entity_poly.pdbx_strand_id
1 'polypeptide(L)'
;MGFQFLQPVKDATIAHIALLPNLALGKNVRIHSKHLGVPELEGAHLAIIGVKDGRRAIDNAGTGDNFDVIRKYFYQLYPGNWFSKII
;
A
#
# COMPACT_ATOMS: atom_id res chain seq x y z
N MET A 1 -1.95 -10.07 -18.51
CA MET A 1 -1.04 -9.19 -17.74
C MET A 1 -0.90 -9.77 -16.33
N GLY A 2 0.30 -9.76 -15.72
CA GLY A 2 0.65 -10.57 -14.54
C GLY A 2 0.06 -10.16 -13.18
N PHE A 3 -1.07 -9.45 -13.14
CA PHE A 3 -1.67 -8.97 -11.89
C PHE A 3 -2.21 -10.09 -10.98
N GLN A 4 -2.37 -11.29 -11.52
CA GLN A 4 -2.76 -12.49 -10.78
C GLN A 4 -1.80 -12.86 -9.62
N PHE A 5 -0.58 -12.34 -9.64
CA PHE A 5 0.41 -12.56 -8.57
C PHE A 5 0.34 -11.51 -7.45
N LEU A 6 -0.42 -10.43 -7.64
CA LEU A 6 -0.59 -9.42 -6.60
C LEU A 6 -1.47 -9.95 -5.48
N GLN A 7 -1.06 -9.65 -4.26
CA GLN A 7 -1.87 -9.91 -3.06
C GLN A 7 -2.52 -8.60 -2.62
N PRO A 8 -3.84 -8.58 -2.38
CA PRO A 8 -4.51 -7.38 -1.90
C PRO A 8 -4.02 -6.98 -0.51
N VAL A 9 -4.13 -5.69 -0.20
CA VAL A 9 -3.93 -5.18 1.16
C VAL A 9 -4.97 -5.80 2.10
N LYS A 10 -4.55 -6.17 3.31
CA LYS A 10 -5.40 -6.82 4.31
C LYS A 10 -6.55 -5.90 4.75
N ASP A 11 -7.72 -6.48 5.00
CA ASP A 11 -8.92 -5.76 5.42
C ASP A 11 -8.71 -4.98 6.73
N ALA A 12 -7.89 -5.50 7.65
CA ALA A 12 -7.53 -4.79 8.89
C ALA A 12 -6.80 -3.46 8.61
N THR A 13 -5.94 -3.41 7.60
CA THR A 13 -5.26 -2.18 7.18
C THR A 13 -6.25 -1.22 6.51
N ILE A 14 -7.19 -1.73 5.71
CA ILE A 14 -8.25 -0.92 5.11
C ILE A 14 -9.16 -0.31 6.19
N ALA A 15 -9.55 -1.09 7.20
CA ALA A 15 -10.31 -0.60 8.34
C ALA A 15 -9.54 0.47 9.12
N HIS A 16 -8.22 0.31 9.32
CA HIS A 16 -7.38 1.33 9.92
C HIS A 16 -7.40 2.64 9.11
N ILE A 17 -7.30 2.58 7.79
CA ILE A 17 -7.42 3.76 6.91
C ILE A 17 -8.78 4.43 7.08
N ALA A 18 -9.85 3.66 7.23
CA ALA A 18 -11.20 4.20 7.41
C ALA A 18 -11.31 5.13 8.65
N LEU A 19 -10.50 4.88 9.69
CA LEU A 19 -10.46 5.65 10.93
C LEU A 19 -9.53 6.88 10.88
N LEU A 20 -8.73 7.04 9.82
CA LEU A 20 -7.81 8.18 9.70
C LEU A 20 -8.55 9.48 9.30
N PRO A 21 -7.98 10.66 9.62
CA PRO A 21 -8.49 11.94 9.13
C PRO A 21 -8.62 11.96 7.61
N ASN A 22 -9.60 12.71 7.06
CA ASN A 22 -9.84 12.78 5.62
C ASN A 22 -8.62 13.27 4.81
N LEU A 23 -7.75 14.07 5.44
CA LEU A 23 -6.52 14.57 4.84
C LEU A 23 -5.35 13.57 4.93
N ALA A 24 -5.52 12.42 5.57
CA ALA A 24 -4.46 11.42 5.64
C ALA A 24 -4.18 10.82 4.25
N LEU A 25 -2.93 10.47 3.99
CA LEU A 25 -2.46 9.93 2.72
C LEU A 25 -3.23 8.65 2.36
N GLY A 26 -3.49 7.77 3.33
CA GLY A 26 -4.27 6.56 3.13
C GLY A 26 -5.66 6.78 2.54
N LYS A 27 -6.29 7.93 2.81
CA LYS A 27 -7.60 8.31 2.25
C LYS A 27 -7.52 8.82 0.81
N ASN A 28 -6.33 9.19 0.35
CA ASN A 28 -6.08 9.88 -0.92
C ASN A 28 -5.33 9.00 -1.93
N VAL A 29 -4.97 7.76 -1.56
CA VAL A 29 -4.35 6.77 -2.46
C VAL A 29 -5.36 5.73 -2.92
N ARG A 30 -5.23 5.27 -4.17
CA ARG A 30 -6.01 4.10 -4.65
C ARG A 30 -5.31 2.84 -4.16
N ILE A 31 -6.05 1.85 -3.69
CA ILE A 31 -5.47 0.65 -3.05
C ILE A 31 -6.01 -0.60 -3.70
N HIS A 32 -5.11 -1.54 -4.01
CA HIS A 32 -5.50 -2.91 -4.34
C HIS A 32 -6.05 -3.61 -3.09
N SER A 33 -7.38 -3.70 -2.99
CA SER A 33 -8.06 -4.40 -1.89
C SER A 33 -8.81 -5.63 -2.41
N LYS A 34 -9.20 -6.51 -1.50
CA LYS A 34 -9.98 -7.71 -1.85
C LYS A 34 -11.33 -7.37 -2.46
N HIS A 35 -11.94 -6.26 -2.04
CA HIS A 35 -13.26 -5.84 -2.47
C HIS A 35 -13.26 -5.02 -3.76
N LEU A 36 -12.23 -4.19 -3.97
CA LEU A 36 -12.15 -3.28 -5.12
C LEU A 36 -11.25 -3.80 -6.24
N GLY A 37 -10.50 -4.89 -6.01
CA GLY A 37 -9.57 -5.42 -7.00
C GLY A 37 -8.37 -4.50 -7.22
N VAL A 38 -7.67 -4.66 -8.34
CA VAL A 38 -6.52 -3.82 -8.70
C VAL A 38 -7.07 -2.48 -9.22
N PRO A 39 -6.58 -1.32 -8.71
CA PRO A 39 -7.08 -0.03 -9.15
C PRO A 39 -6.71 0.27 -10.59
N GLU A 40 -7.49 1.13 -11.24
CA GLU A 40 -7.19 1.64 -12.57
C GLU A 40 -5.88 2.44 -12.57
N LEU A 41 -4.96 2.02 -13.44
CA LEU A 41 -3.60 2.54 -13.54
C LEU A 41 -3.49 3.77 -14.44
N GLU A 42 -4.49 4.05 -15.27
CA GLU A 42 -4.45 5.17 -16.21
C GLU A 42 -4.32 6.51 -15.47
N GLY A 43 -3.33 7.30 -15.88
CA GLY A 43 -2.99 8.58 -15.25
C GLY A 43 -2.37 8.46 -13.84
N ALA A 44 -2.00 7.27 -13.37
CA ALA A 44 -1.25 7.13 -12.13
C ALA A 44 0.16 7.74 -12.29
N HIS A 45 0.58 8.54 -11.30
CA HIS A 45 1.91 9.16 -11.28
C HIS A 45 2.94 8.26 -10.58
N LEU A 46 2.50 7.49 -9.59
CA LEU A 46 3.36 6.61 -8.78
C LEU A 46 2.60 5.36 -8.39
N ALA A 47 3.23 4.20 -8.57
CA ALA A 47 2.74 2.92 -8.06
C ALA A 47 3.68 2.39 -6.99
N ILE A 48 3.13 1.97 -5.85
CA ILE A 48 3.91 1.40 -4.74
C ILE A 48 3.57 -0.09 -4.58
N ILE A 49 4.55 -0.94 -4.84
CA ILE A 49 4.42 -2.39 -4.71
C ILE A 49 5.36 -2.93 -3.63
N GLY A 50 4.86 -3.86 -2.82
CA GLY A 50 5.67 -4.59 -1.84
C GLY A 50 6.09 -5.94 -2.41
N VAL A 51 7.40 -6.21 -2.43
CA VAL A 51 7.94 -7.50 -2.87
C VAL A 51 8.51 -8.23 -1.65
N LYS A 52 7.96 -9.41 -1.35
CA LYS A 52 8.44 -10.28 -0.27
C LYS A 52 9.77 -10.90 -0.67
N ASP A 53 10.87 -10.17 -0.47
CA ASP A 53 12.22 -10.67 -0.73
C ASP A 53 13.01 -10.77 0.58
N GLY A 54 13.22 -12.00 1.02
CA GLY A 54 14.09 -12.34 2.16
C GLY A 54 15.36 -13.05 1.73
N ARG A 55 15.68 -13.09 0.42
CA ARG A 55 16.87 -13.82 -0.06
C ARG A 55 18.13 -13.17 0.51
N ARG A 56 19.02 -14.01 1.04
CA ARG A 56 20.28 -13.58 1.67
C ARG A 56 20.10 -12.64 2.86
N ALA A 57 18.96 -12.69 3.55
CA ALA A 57 18.73 -11.99 4.82
C ALA A 57 19.48 -12.68 5.97
N ILE A 58 20.82 -12.67 5.90
CA ILE A 58 21.71 -13.22 6.94
C ILE A 58 21.47 -12.41 8.22
N ASP A 59 21.25 -13.12 9.33
CA ASP A 59 20.96 -12.54 10.66
C ASP A 59 19.74 -11.58 10.70
N ASN A 60 18.82 -11.69 9.73
CA ASN A 60 17.64 -10.82 9.63
C ASN A 60 16.36 -11.60 9.30
N ALA A 61 16.03 -12.56 10.17
CA ALA A 61 14.83 -13.38 10.03
C ALA A 61 13.54 -12.53 10.02
N GLY A 62 12.61 -12.85 9.14
CA GLY A 62 11.35 -12.09 8.98
C GLY A 62 11.42 -10.94 7.96
N THR A 63 12.59 -10.72 7.34
CA THR A 63 12.74 -9.70 6.29
C THR A 63 11.80 -9.96 5.13
N GLY A 64 11.04 -8.94 4.74
CA GLY A 64 10.11 -9.00 3.63
C GLY A 64 8.76 -9.66 3.97
N ASP A 65 8.57 -10.19 5.18
CA ASP A 65 7.33 -10.90 5.52
C ASP A 65 6.16 -9.96 5.82
N ASN A 66 6.44 -8.75 6.32
CA ASN A 66 5.41 -7.85 6.82
C ASN A 66 5.56 -6.41 6.31
N PHE A 67 4.67 -6.01 5.40
CA PHE A 67 4.55 -4.62 4.94
C PHE A 67 3.45 -3.85 5.67
N ASP A 68 2.63 -4.50 6.49
CA ASP A 68 1.44 -3.88 7.08
C ASP A 68 1.82 -2.78 8.07
N VAL A 69 2.94 -2.94 8.77
CA VAL A 69 3.50 -1.91 9.65
C VAL A 69 3.92 -0.68 8.85
N ILE A 70 4.64 -0.88 7.74
CA ILE A 70 5.06 0.20 6.84
C ILE A 70 3.82 0.92 6.28
N ARG A 71 2.84 0.16 5.77
CA ARG A 71 1.57 0.71 5.28
C ARG A 71 0.84 1.51 6.34
N LYS A 72 0.75 1.00 7.56
CA LYS A 72 0.07 1.66 8.68
C LYS A 72 0.62 3.07 8.90
N TYR A 73 1.95 3.22 8.98
CA TYR A 73 2.58 4.52 9.19
C TYR A 73 2.58 5.38 7.93
N PHE A 74 2.79 4.78 6.76
CA PHE A 74 2.74 5.50 5.48
C PHE A 74 1.37 6.14 5.25
N TYR A 75 0.29 5.40 5.50
CA TYR A 75 -1.08 5.91 5.33
C TYR A 75 -1.46 7.00 6.35
N GLN A 76 -0.75 7.11 7.48
CA GLN A 76 -0.95 8.16 8.47
C GLN A 76 -0.29 9.50 8.09
N LEU A 77 0.61 9.51 7.09
CA LEU A 77 1.23 10.74 6.62
C LEU A 77 0.19 11.67 6.00
N TYR A 78 0.54 12.96 5.86
CA TYR A 78 -0.23 13.88 5.04
C TYR A 78 0.32 13.90 3.61
N PRO A 79 -0.53 14.02 2.57
CA PRO A 79 -0.11 14.06 1.18
C PRO A 79 0.63 15.35 0.79
N GLY A 80 0.74 16.35 1.67
CA GLY A 80 1.44 17.60 1.36
C GLY A 80 0.78 18.39 0.22
N ASN A 81 1.57 19.25 -0.44
CA ASN A 81 1.08 20.20 -1.46
C ASN A 81 1.32 19.76 -2.92
N TRP A 82 1.59 18.47 -3.17
CA TRP A 82 1.80 17.98 -4.53
C TRP A 82 0.54 17.35 -5.14
N PHE A 83 0.42 17.39 -6.46
CA PHE A 83 -0.64 16.72 -7.19
C PHE A 83 -0.15 15.37 -7.72
N SER A 84 -0.28 14.32 -6.90
CA SER A 84 0.20 12.98 -7.22
C SER A 84 -0.91 11.95 -7.08
N LYS A 85 -1.29 11.32 -8.20
CA LYS A 85 -2.20 10.17 -8.19
C LYS A 85 -1.39 8.91 -7.88
N ILE A 86 -1.38 8.52 -6.59
CA ILE A 86 -0.64 7.36 -6.09
C ILE A 86 -1.57 6.14 -6.07
N ILE A 87 -1.02 5.00 -6.49
CA ILE A 87 -1.69 3.70 -6.53
C ILE A 87 -0.88 2.60 -5.83
#